data_AF-A0A5A7U1K3-F1
#
_entry.id   AF-A0A5A7U1K3-F1
#
_cell.length_a   1.000
_cell.length_b   1.000
_cell.length_c   1.000
_cell.angle_alpha   90.00
_cell.angle_beta   90.00
_cell.angle_gamma   90.00
#
_symmetry.space_group_name_H-M   'P 1'
#
loop_
_entity.id
_entity.type
_entity.pdbx_description
1 polymer ?
#
loop_
_entity_poly.entity_id
_entity_poly.type
_entity_poly.pdbx_seq_one_letter_code
_entity_poly.pdbx_strand_id
1 'polypeptide(L)'
;MLQRKGIGMICRVLVMVVASRVEKHRLDVAARENGSSPQEQKVLPLTIFTLLPRFILTGFAEAFIQVAVLDFFYDQAPENMKSLGTSYAMTSLGIGNFLSSLIVSKVSEITKRQGKEWILNNLNASHLDYFYALLAVMSAVNFFLFLLIS
;
A
#
# COMPACT_ATOMS: atom_id res chain seq x y z
N MET A 1 18.30 13.38 -6.02
CA MET A 1 16.93 13.24 -5.46
C MET A 1 16.04 12.30 -6.26
N LEU A 2 15.91 12.47 -7.58
CA LEU A 2 15.07 11.61 -8.43
C LEU A 2 15.40 10.11 -8.36
N GLN A 3 16.69 9.72 -8.38
CA GLN A 3 17.09 8.31 -8.28
C GLN A 3 16.66 7.66 -6.96
N ARG A 4 16.81 8.38 -5.83
CA ARG A 4 16.35 7.90 -4.51
C ARG A 4 14.83 7.76 -4.46
N LYS A 5 14.09 8.73 -5.01
CA LYS A 5 12.63 8.66 -5.15
C LYS A 5 12.20 7.47 -6.01
N GLY A 6 12.89 7.23 -7.13
CA GLY A 6 12.66 6.09 -8.02
C GLY A 6 12.87 4.75 -7.33
N ILE A 7 13.99 4.58 -6.60
CA ILE A 7 14.24 3.37 -5.79
C ILE A 7 13.11 3.16 -4.78
N GLY A 8 12.71 4.22 -4.06
CA GLY A 8 11.59 4.17 -3.11
C GLY A 8 10.28 3.71 -3.77
N MET A 9 9.97 4.20 -4.97
CA MET A 9 8.78 3.79 -5.73
C MET A 9 8.83 2.32 -6.17
N ILE A 10 9.98 1.82 -6.64
CA ILE A 10 10.16 0.39 -6.97
C ILE A 10 9.96 -0.45 -5.72
N CYS A 11 10.60 -0.08 -4.60
CA CYS A 11 10.41 -0.76 -3.32
C CYS A 11 8.94 -0.78 -2.90
N ARG A 12 8.18 0.31 -3.12
CA ARG A 12 6.75 0.38 -2.82
C ARG A 12 5.92 -0.58 -3.68
N VAL A 13 6.26 -0.76 -4.96
CA VAL A 13 5.64 -1.79 -5.81
C VAL A 13 5.92 -3.18 -5.25
N LEU A 14 7.18 -3.47 -4.90
CA LEU A 14 7.57 -4.75 -4.32
C LEU A 14 6.85 -5.04 -2.99
N VAL A 15 6.72 -4.04 -2.12
CA VAL A 15 5.94 -4.13 -0.86
C VAL A 15 4.52 -4.60 -1.13
N MET A 16 3.82 -4.01 -2.11
CA MET A 16 2.44 -4.36 -2.41
C MET A 16 2.31 -5.75 -3.05
N VAL A 17 3.28 -6.14 -3.88
CA VAL A 17 3.36 -7.50 -4.43
C VAL A 17 3.56 -8.54 -3.33
N VAL A 18 4.50 -8.29 -2.40
CA VAL A 18 4.75 -9.16 -1.25
C VAL A 18 3.53 -9.20 -0.34
N ALA A 19 2.89 -8.06 -0.08
CA ALA A 19 1.64 -7.98 0.69
C ALA A 19 0.55 -8.88 0.10
N SER A 20 0.34 -8.81 -1.21
CA SER A 20 -0.66 -9.63 -1.92
C SER A 20 -0.32 -11.12 -1.83
N ARG A 21 0.96 -11.50 -1.97
CA ARG A 21 1.40 -12.91 -1.86
C ARG A 21 1.25 -13.47 -0.45
N VAL A 22 1.65 -12.70 0.56
CA VAL A 22 1.53 -13.07 1.97
C VAL A 22 0.05 -13.24 2.34
N GLU A 23 -0.81 -12.34 1.89
CA GLU A 23 -2.23 -12.41 2.16
C GLU A 23 -2.90 -13.59 1.45
N LYS A 24 -2.51 -13.87 0.20
CA LYS A 24 -2.96 -15.06 -0.51
C LYS A 24 -2.58 -16.34 0.25
N HIS A 25 -1.35 -16.42 0.76
CA HIS A 25 -0.92 -17.55 1.59
C HIS A 25 -1.76 -17.67 2.88
N ARG A 26 -2.06 -16.55 3.54
CA ARG A 26 -2.93 -16.52 4.74
C ARG A 26 -4.34 -17.03 4.41
N LEU A 27 -4.91 -16.59 3.29
CA LEU A 27 -6.23 -17.02 2.82
C LEU A 27 -6.25 -18.49 2.41
N ASP A 28 -5.20 -19.00 1.77
CA ASP A 28 -5.08 -20.43 1.43
C ASP A 28 -5.06 -21.32 2.68
N VAL A 29 -4.38 -20.88 3.75
CA VAL A 29 -4.39 -21.58 5.05
C VAL A 29 -5.78 -21.50 5.70
N ALA A 30 -6.43 -20.34 5.64
CA ALA A 30 -7.80 -20.17 6.13
C ALA A 30 -8.81 -21.08 5.41
N ALA A 31 -8.69 -21.22 4.09
CA ALA A 31 -9.54 -22.09 3.29
C ALA A 31 -9.37 -23.57 3.66
N ARG A 32 -8.15 -24.01 4.00
CA ARG A 32 -7.86 -25.38 4.44
C ARG A 32 -8.40 -25.68 5.83
N GLU A 33 -8.37 -24.70 6.73
CA GLU A 33 -8.76 -24.85 8.15
C GLU A 33 -10.27 -24.68 8.41
N ASN A 34 -10.98 -23.92 7.56
CA ASN A 34 -12.40 -23.58 7.77
C ASN A 34 -13.38 -24.50 7.04
N GLY A 35 -12.94 -25.31 6.07
CA GLY A 35 -13.86 -26.11 5.25
C GLY A 35 -14.98 -25.26 4.59
N SER A 36 -16.14 -25.86 4.32
CA SER A 36 -17.27 -25.23 3.61
C SER A 36 -18.02 -24.13 4.39
N SER A 37 -17.51 -23.63 5.52
CA SER A 37 -18.10 -22.51 6.26
C SER A 37 -17.14 -21.31 6.36
N PRO A 38 -17.12 -20.42 5.35
CA PRO A 38 -16.20 -19.28 5.31
C PRO A 38 -16.50 -18.19 6.36
N GLN A 39 -17.62 -18.28 7.08
CA GLN A 39 -18.17 -17.17 7.87
C GLN A 39 -17.69 -17.14 9.33
N GLU A 40 -17.09 -18.20 9.87
CA GLU A 40 -16.57 -18.19 11.23
C GLU A 40 -15.17 -17.56 11.31
N GLN A 41 -15.01 -16.63 12.25
CA GLN A 41 -13.75 -15.92 12.50
C GLN A 41 -12.83 -16.79 13.37
N LYS A 42 -12.39 -17.93 12.81
CA LYS A 42 -11.50 -18.88 13.48
C LYS A 42 -10.07 -18.34 13.54
N VAL A 43 -9.41 -18.56 14.68
CA VAL A 43 -7.98 -18.25 14.86
C VAL A 43 -7.17 -19.16 13.93
N LEU A 44 -6.45 -18.55 12.99
CA LEU A 44 -5.59 -19.29 12.08
C LEU A 44 -4.32 -19.74 12.80
N PRO A 45 -3.80 -20.96 12.53
CA PRO A 45 -2.53 -21.44 13.06
C PRO A 45 -1.35 -20.78 12.32
N LEU A 46 -1.35 -19.45 12.21
CA LEU A 46 -0.31 -18.67 11.55
C LEU A 46 0.43 -17.82 12.57
N THR A 47 1.76 -17.88 12.52
CA THR A 47 2.58 -17.01 13.35
C THR A 47 2.60 -15.59 12.79
N ILE A 48 2.67 -14.60 13.69
CA ILE A 48 2.76 -13.18 13.32
C ILE A 48 3.95 -12.87 12.39
N PHE A 49 5.01 -13.68 12.44
CA PHE A 49 6.17 -13.59 11.55
C PHE A 49 5.84 -13.72 10.07
N THR A 50 4.67 -14.25 9.70
CA THR A 50 4.20 -14.30 8.30
C THR A 50 4.04 -12.90 7.70
N LEU A 51 3.72 -11.88 8.52
CA LEU A 51 3.60 -10.49 8.11
C LEU A 51 4.95 -9.74 8.07
N LEU A 52 5.98 -10.31 8.71
CA LEU A 52 7.29 -9.67 8.87
C LEU A 52 7.92 -9.22 7.55
N PRO A 53 7.92 -10.02 6.45
CA PRO A 53 8.56 -9.63 5.21
C PRO A 53 7.98 -8.34 4.63
N ARG A 54 6.65 -8.19 4.69
CA ARG A 54 5.95 -6.99 4.21
C ARG A 54 6.34 -5.77 5.05
N PHE A 55 6.35 -5.88 6.38
CA PHE A 55 6.66 -4.75 7.26
C PHE A 55 8.11 -4.27 7.13
N ILE A 56 9.07 -5.20 7.02
CA ILE A 56 10.48 -4.84 6.80
C ILE A 56 10.61 -4.06 5.48
N LEU A 57 10.04 -4.57 4.39
CA LEU A 57 10.09 -3.91 3.09
C LEU A 57 9.41 -2.53 3.11
N THR A 58 8.27 -2.39 3.81
CA THR A 58 7.59 -1.09 3.97
C THR A 58 8.50 -0.08 4.64
N GLY A 59 9.17 -0.45 5.74
CA GLY A 59 10.10 0.44 6.44
C GLY A 59 11.23 0.93 5.55
N PHE A 60 11.84 0.02 4.77
CA PHE A 60 12.86 0.42 3.79
C PHE A 60 12.29 1.37 2.73
N ALA A 61 11.13 1.05 2.14
CA ALA A 61 10.51 1.88 1.11
C ALA A 61 10.19 3.30 1.62
N GLU A 62 9.63 3.41 2.82
CA GLU A 62 9.28 4.69 3.43
C GLU A 62 10.52 5.54 3.75
N ALA A 63 11.59 4.94 4.27
CA ALA A 63 12.83 5.66 4.55
C ALA A 63 13.41 6.32 3.29
N PHE A 64 13.41 5.62 2.15
CA PHE A 64 13.90 6.18 0.89
C PHE A 64 12.97 7.26 0.31
N ILE A 65 11.65 7.03 0.35
CA ILE A 65 10.67 7.99 -0.20
C ILE A 65 10.66 9.27 0.64
N GLN A 66 10.62 9.16 1.97
CA GLN A 66 10.45 10.31 2.85
C GLN A 66 11.62 11.29 2.73
N VAL A 67 12.86 10.76 2.73
CA VAL A 67 14.06 11.58 2.52
C VAL A 67 14.02 12.24 1.14
N ALA A 68 13.68 11.49 0.09
CA ALA A 68 13.65 12.03 -1.27
C ALA A 68 12.58 13.12 -1.49
N VAL A 69 11.43 13.01 -0.82
CA VAL A 69 10.37 14.04 -0.86
C VAL A 69 10.79 15.30 -0.12
N LEU A 70 11.36 15.16 1.08
CA LEU A 70 11.83 16.31 1.86
C LEU A 70 12.94 17.05 1.13
N ASP A 71 13.96 16.33 0.66
CA ASP A 71 15.08 16.91 -0.08
C ASP A 71 14.60 17.62 -1.36
N PHE A 72 13.64 17.03 -2.09
CA PHE A 72 13.10 17.64 -3.30
C PHE A 72 12.41 18.98 -3.01
N PHE A 73 11.52 19.03 -2.03
CA PHE A 73 10.82 20.28 -1.71
C PHE A 73 11.71 21.32 -1.05
N TYR A 74 12.75 20.89 -0.33
CA TYR A 74 13.73 21.79 0.28
C TYR A 74 14.65 22.42 -0.78
N ASP A 75 15.16 21.63 -1.73
CA ASP A 75 16.07 22.10 -2.78
C ASP A 75 15.36 22.96 -3.84
N GLN A 76 14.08 22.69 -4.10
CA GLN A 76 13.27 23.47 -5.06
C GLN A 76 12.71 24.77 -4.45
N ALA A 77 12.76 24.93 -3.13
CA ALA A 77 12.28 26.13 -2.47
C ALA A 77 13.33 27.25 -2.50
N PRO A 78 12.92 28.51 -2.78
CA PRO A 78 13.78 29.68 -2.58
C PRO A 78 14.31 29.75 -1.14
N GLU A 79 15.50 30.34 -0.93
CA GLU A 79 16.16 30.36 0.39
C GLU A 79 15.29 30.94 1.52
N ASN A 80 14.46 31.94 1.20
CA ASN A 80 13.53 32.58 2.13
C ASN A 80 12.23 31.81 2.36
N MET A 81 11.98 30.71 1.64
CA MET A 81 10.72 29.94 1.65
C MET A 81 10.91 28.45 1.99
N LYS A 82 12.08 28.05 2.50
CA LYS A 82 12.37 26.64 2.84
C LYS A 82 11.38 26.01 3.82
N SER A 83 10.81 26.78 4.76
CA SER A 83 9.75 26.32 5.67
C SER A 83 8.41 26.03 4.98
N LEU A 84 8.12 26.71 3.86
CA LEU A 84 6.96 26.41 3.02
C LEU A 84 7.19 25.11 2.23
N GLY A 85 8.42 24.83 1.80
CA GLY A 85 8.77 23.55 1.16
C GLY A 85 8.46 22.33 2.05
N THR A 86 8.83 22.38 3.33
CA THR A 86 8.51 21.28 4.27
C THR A 86 7.02 21.18 4.58
N SER A 87 6.31 22.31 4.61
CA SER A 87 4.86 22.34 4.76
C SER A 87 4.16 21.70 3.55
N TYR A 88 4.60 21.99 2.33
CA TYR A 88 4.09 21.32 1.11
C TYR A 88 4.33 19.81 1.13
N ALA A 89 5.48 19.35 1.62
CA ALA A 89 5.74 17.92 1.80
C ALA A 89 4.72 17.27 2.77
N MET A 90 4.44 17.91 3.91
CA MET A 90 3.44 17.43 4.87
C MET A 90 2.02 17.46 4.32
N THR A 91 1.64 18.52 3.60
CA THR A 91 0.34 18.62 2.94
C THR A 91 0.18 17.52 1.88
N SER A 92 1.23 17.23 1.10
CA SER A 92 1.21 16.14 0.12
C SER A 92 0.95 14.78 0.78
N LEU A 93 1.57 14.51 1.93
CA LEU A 93 1.28 13.31 2.73
C LEU A 93 -0.18 13.29 3.20
N GLY A 94 -0.70 14.42 3.69
CA GLY A 94 -2.11 14.56 4.09
C GLY A 94 -3.08 14.25 2.94
N ILE A 95 -2.84 14.82 1.75
CA ILE A 95 -3.61 14.52 0.53
C ILE A 95 -3.54 13.03 0.20
N GLY A 96 -2.36 12.40 0.36
CA GLY A 96 -2.19 10.96 0.17
C GLY A 96 -3.10 10.12 1.08
N ASN A 97 -3.27 10.52 2.35
CA ASN A 97 -4.17 9.84 3.28
C ASN A 97 -5.64 9.98 2.87
N PHE A 98 -6.07 11.17 2.44
CA PHE A 98 -7.42 11.35 1.90
C PHE A 98 -7.66 10.49 0.66
N LEU A 99 -6.69 10.45 -0.25
CA LEU A 99 -6.77 9.61 -1.45
C LEU A 99 -6.86 8.12 -1.08
N SER A 100 -6.09 7.67 -0.08
CA SER A 100 -6.18 6.30 0.43
C SER A 100 -7.59 5.97 0.93
N SER A 101 -8.21 6.84 1.73
CA SER A 101 -9.58 6.66 2.20
C SER A 101 -10.60 6.64 1.06
N LEU A 102 -10.41 7.47 0.04
CA LEU A 102 -11.26 7.49 -1.16
C LEU A 102 -11.14 6.19 -1.96
N ILE A 103 -9.92 5.67 -2.14
CA ILE A 103 -9.67 4.39 -2.82
C ILE A 103 -10.39 3.26 -2.09
N VAL A 104 -10.22 3.16 -0.76
CA VAL A 104 -10.89 2.12 0.04
C VAL A 104 -12.41 2.23 -0.09
N SER A 105 -12.96 3.43 0.03
CA SER A 105 -14.40 3.67 -0.07
C SER A 105 -14.95 3.28 -1.45
N LYS A 106 -14.26 3.67 -2.53
CA LYS A 106 -14.68 3.36 -3.90
C LYS A 106 -14.55 1.89 -4.23
N VAL A 107 -13.47 1.23 -3.81
CA VAL A 107 -13.31 -0.21 -4.02
C VAL A 107 -14.37 -0.98 -3.24
N SER A 108 -14.65 -0.61 -1.99
CA SER A 108 -15.73 -1.22 -1.21
C SER A 108 -17.10 -1.03 -1.89
N GLU A 109 -17.42 0.18 -2.35
CA GLU A 109 -18.66 0.49 -3.07
C GLU A 109 -18.83 -0.37 -4.34
N ILE A 110 -17.78 -0.45 -5.17
CA ILE A 110 -17.80 -1.18 -6.45
C ILE A 110 -17.90 -2.70 -6.21
N THR A 111 -17.06 -3.23 -5.31
CA THR A 111 -16.99 -4.67 -5.04
C THR A 111 -18.26 -5.19 -4.37
N LYS A 112 -18.89 -4.38 -3.51
CA LYS A 112 -20.19 -4.65 -2.90
C LYS A 112 -21.31 -4.73 -3.95
N ARG A 113 -21.35 -3.83 -4.93
CA ARG A 113 -22.34 -3.87 -6.03
C ARG A 113 -22.20 -5.11 -6.90
N GLN A 114 -20.99 -5.64 -7.05
CA GLN A 114 -20.71 -6.84 -7.83
C GLN A 114 -20.93 -8.14 -7.05
N GLY A 115 -21.35 -8.07 -5.77
CA GLY A 115 -21.54 -9.23 -4.90
C GLY A 115 -20.24 -9.94 -4.51
N LYS A 116 -19.08 -9.33 -4.77
CA LYS A 116 -17.74 -9.86 -4.47
C LYS A 116 -16.98 -8.86 -3.62
N GLU A 117 -17.50 -8.52 -2.45
CA GLU A 117 -16.89 -7.54 -1.55
C GLU A 117 -15.47 -7.97 -1.17
N TRP A 118 -14.46 -7.13 -1.42
CA TRP A 118 -13.06 -7.49 -1.13
C TRP A 118 -12.66 -7.19 0.31
N ILE A 119 -13.33 -6.20 0.94
CA ILE A 119 -13.03 -5.70 2.27
C ILE A 119 -14.25 -5.97 3.15
N LEU A 120 -14.25 -7.09 3.86
CA LEU A 120 -15.28 -7.47 4.83
C LEU A 120 -14.75 -7.34 6.26
N ASN A 121 -15.68 -7.26 7.23
CA ASN A 121 -15.35 -7.33 8.65
C ASN A 121 -14.72 -8.67 9.04
N ASN A 122 -15.13 -9.77 8.38
CA ASN A 122 -14.46 -11.05 8.54
C ASN A 122 -13.28 -11.14 7.56
N LEU A 123 -12.07 -10.99 8.09
CA LEU A 123 -10.81 -11.09 7.35
C LEU A 123 -10.59 -12.45 6.68
N ASN A 124 -11.16 -13.54 7.21
CA ASN A 124 -11.00 -14.86 6.61
C ASN A 124 -11.90 -15.07 5.39
N ALA A 125 -12.96 -14.25 5.25
CA ALA A 125 -13.85 -14.23 4.10
C ALA A 125 -13.50 -13.11 3.10
N SER A 126 -12.62 -12.17 3.48
CA SER A 126 -12.22 -11.05 2.66
C SER A 126 -11.16 -11.43 1.63
N HIS A 127 -11.14 -10.72 0.51
CA HIS A 127 -10.18 -10.91 -0.57
C HIS A 127 -9.20 -9.73 -0.60
N LEU A 128 -8.50 -9.55 0.51
CA LEU A 128 -7.50 -8.48 0.68
C LEU A 128 -6.30 -8.67 -0.26
N ASP A 129 -6.05 -9.88 -0.73
CA ASP A 129 -5.03 -10.19 -1.73
C ASP A 129 -5.29 -9.44 -3.06
N TYR A 130 -6.55 -9.36 -3.50
CA TYR A 130 -6.96 -8.57 -4.67
C TYR A 130 -6.83 -7.07 -4.43
N PHE A 131 -7.18 -6.60 -3.23
CA PHE A 131 -6.99 -5.19 -2.88
C PHE A 131 -5.51 -4.79 -2.91
N TYR A 132 -4.62 -5.62 -2.36
CA TYR A 132 -3.18 -5.38 -2.42
C TYR A 132 -2.62 -5.51 -3.84
N ALA A 133 -3.14 -6.43 -4.66
CA ALA A 133 -2.77 -6.53 -6.06
C ALA A 133 -3.17 -5.26 -6.85
N LEU A 134 -4.37 -4.71 -6.60
CA LEU A 134 -4.80 -3.44 -7.17
C LEU A 134 -3.84 -2.31 -6.80
N LEU A 135 -3.48 -2.20 -5.51
CA LEU A 135 -2.50 -1.20 -5.05
C LEU A 135 -1.11 -1.40 -5.67
N ALA A 136 -0.70 -2.64 -5.95
CA ALA A 136 0.53 -2.93 -6.66
C ALA A 136 0.49 -2.40 -8.10
N VAL A 137 -0.60 -2.63 -8.83
CA VAL A 137 -0.81 -2.09 -10.19
C VAL A 137 -0.83 -0.56 -10.16
N MET A 138 -1.58 0.06 -9.25
CA MET A 138 -1.60 1.53 -9.11
C MET A 138 -0.21 2.09 -8.81
N SER A 139 0.55 1.44 -7.93
CA SER A 139 1.93 1.84 -7.60
C SER A 139 2.86 1.69 -8.80
N ALA A 140 2.70 0.64 -9.60
CA ALA A 140 3.48 0.42 -10.82
C ALA A 140 3.17 1.48 -11.87
N VAL A 141 1.88 1.79 -12.10
CA VAL A 141 1.46 2.89 -12.98
C VAL A 141 2.06 4.21 -12.51
N ASN A 142 2.00 4.51 -11.22
CA ASN A 142 2.62 5.72 -10.66
C ASN A 142 4.14 5.76 -10.89
N PHE A 143 4.83 4.63 -10.76
CA PHE A 143 6.26 4.53 -11.07
C PHE A 143 6.55 4.77 -12.55
N PHE A 144 5.77 4.19 -13.47
CA PHE A 144 5.94 4.42 -14.91
C PHE A 144 5.65 5.86 -15.30
N LEU A 145 4.60 6.47 -14.75
CA LEU A 145 4.32 7.90 -14.96
C LEU A 145 5.47 8.77 -14.44
N PHE A 146 6.04 8.43 -13.29
CA PHE A 146 7.23 9.11 -12.79
C PHE A 146 8.40 9.00 -13.77
N LEU A 147 8.69 7.81 -14.33
CA LEU A 147 9.75 7.65 -15.33
C LEU A 147 9.49 8.41 -16.64
N LEU A 148 8.24 8.55 -17.06
CA LEU A 148 7.88 9.28 -18.29
C LEU A 148 8.01 10.80 -18.14
N ILE A 149 7.79 11.32 -16.93
CA ILE A 149 7.81 12.76 -16.63
C ILE A 149 9.21 13.22 -16.16
N SER A 150 10.00 12.31 -15.58
CA SER A 150 11.34 12.58 -15.03
C SER A 150 12.41 12.66 -16.12
#